data_AF-A0A1Y5GX12-F1
#
_entry.id   AF-A0A1Y5GX12-F1
#
_cell.length_a   1.000
_cell.length_b   1.000
_cell.length_c   1.000
_cell.angle_alpha   90.00
_cell.angle_beta   90.00
_cell.angle_gamma   90.00
#
_symmetry.space_group_name_H-M   'P 1'
#
loop_
_entity.id
_entity.type
_entity.pdbx_description
1 polymer ?
#
loop_
_entity_poly.entity_id
_entity_poly.type
_entity_poly.pdbx_seq_one_letter_code
_entity_poly.pdbx_strand_id
1 'polypeptide(L)'
;MLIGEIAFVIIALSVGICGSIELYDFIQVKKGAFPKQKGITLEDIKKMRDDGHESFAIRRFRKMPENKGLYTLKGASEKIASL
;
A
#
# COMPACT_ATOMS: atom_id res chain seq x y z
N MET A 1 -30.72 0.82 21.15
CA MET A 1 -30.22 1.16 19.80
C MET A 1 -29.22 2.29 19.91
N LEU A 2 -27.93 2.01 20.06
CA LEU A 2 -26.93 3.08 19.98
C LEU A 2 -25.56 2.53 19.56
N ILE A 3 -25.08 1.46 20.21
CA ILE A 3 -23.73 0.94 19.95
C ILE A 3 -23.66 0.10 18.65
N GLY A 4 -24.67 -0.76 18.41
CA GLY A 4 -24.67 -1.65 17.25
C GLY A 4 -24.77 -0.92 15.90
N GLU A 5 -25.58 0.13 15.82
CA GLU A 5 -25.73 0.94 14.61
C GLU A 5 -24.49 1.78 14.33
N ILE A 6 -23.88 2.37 15.38
CA ILE A 6 -22.60 3.10 15.25
C ILE A 6 -21.50 2.15 14.76
N ALA A 7 -21.39 0.95 15.34
CA ALA A 7 -20.40 -0.04 14.89
C ALA A 7 -20.63 -0.44 13.43
N PHE A 8 -21.88 -0.67 13.03
CA PHE A 8 -22.24 -1.00 11.65
C PHE A 8 -21.84 0.12 10.67
N VAL A 9 -22.12 1.38 11.00
CA VAL A 9 -21.74 2.53 10.17
C VAL A 9 -20.22 2.64 10.02
N ILE A 10 -19.47 2.47 11.11
CA ILE A 10 -17.99 2.50 11.05
C ILE A 10 -17.46 1.38 10.16
N ILE A 11 -18.00 0.17 10.28
CA ILE A 11 -17.60 -0.97 9.45
C ILE A 11 -17.93 -0.70 7.98
N ALA A 12 -19.14 -0.22 7.68
CA ALA A 12 -19.57 0.07 6.31
C ALA A 12 -18.70 1.16 5.67
N LEU A 13 -18.39 2.24 6.40
CA LEU A 13 -17.48 3.28 5.94
C LEU A 13 -16.06 2.75 5.70
N SER A 14 -15.55 1.93 6.62
CA SER A 14 -14.21 1.34 6.49
C SER A 14 -14.10 0.46 5.26
N VAL A 15 -15.10 -0.40 5.01
CA VAL A 15 -15.16 -1.26 3.81
C VAL A 15 -15.29 -0.41 2.55
N GLY A 16 -16.12 0.65 2.56
CA GLY A 16 -16.26 1.57 1.44
C GLY A 16 -14.96 2.30 1.09
N ILE A 17 -14.23 2.78 2.10
CA ILE A 17 -12.92 3.43 1.92
C ILE A 17 -11.89 2.42 1.38
N CYS A 18 -11.79 1.24 1.97
CA CYS A 18 -10.87 0.21 1.48
C CYS A 18 -11.18 -0.21 0.03
N GLY A 19 -12.46 -0.47 -0.27
CA GLY A 19 -12.89 -0.86 -1.61
C GLY A 19 -12.65 0.22 -2.66
N SER A 20 -12.90 1.48 -2.33
CA SER A 20 -12.64 2.61 -3.24
C SER A 20 -11.15 2.79 -3.54
N ILE A 21 -10.26 2.59 -2.55
CA ILE A 21 -8.81 2.62 -2.76
C ILE A 21 -8.36 1.49 -3.69
N GLU A 22 -8.90 0.27 -3.54
CA GLU A 22 -8.58 -0.85 -4.43
C GLU A 22 -9.10 -0.63 -5.85
N LEU A 23 -10.32 -0.12 -5.99
CA LEU A 23 -10.89 0.21 -7.28
C LEU A 23 -10.07 1.30 -7.99
N TYR A 24 -9.62 2.32 -7.26
CA TYR A 24 -8.76 3.37 -7.79
C TYR A 24 -7.41 2.80 -8.29
N ASP A 25 -6.76 1.95 -7.50
CA ASP A 25 -5.51 1.26 -7.90
C ASP A 25 -5.74 0.43 -9.17
N PHE A 26 -6.85 -0.32 -9.25
CA PHE A 26 -7.19 -1.11 -10.44
C PHE A 26 -7.41 -0.25 -11.70
N ILE A 27 -8.14 0.85 -11.58
CA ILE A 27 -8.40 1.76 -12.70
C ILE A 27 -7.09 2.41 -13.18
N GLN A 28 -6.24 2.88 -12.26
CA GLN A 28 -4.94 3.48 -12.59
C GLN A 28 -4.00 2.49 -13.29
N VAL A 29 -3.98 1.24 -12.86
CA VAL A 29 -3.22 0.17 -13.54
C VAL A 29 -3.78 -0.10 -14.94
N LYS A 30 -5.11 -0.15 -15.09
CA LYS A 30 -5.74 -0.37 -16.40
C LYS A 30 -5.51 0.79 -17.38
N LYS A 31 -5.43 2.02 -16.87
CA LYS A 31 -5.08 3.23 -17.65
C LYS A 31 -3.59 3.32 -17.99
N GLY A 32 -2.74 2.45 -17.44
CA GLY A 32 -1.29 2.49 -17.63
C GLY A 32 -0.58 3.58 -16.82
N ALA A 33 -1.29 4.28 -15.93
CA ALA A 33 -0.70 5.27 -15.03
C ALA A 33 0.14 4.59 -13.94
N PHE A 34 -0.32 3.44 -13.43
CA PHE A 34 0.40 2.65 -12.43
C PHE A 34 0.97 1.35 -13.01
N PRO A 35 2.18 0.95 -12.60
CA PRO A 35 2.76 -0.34 -12.95
C PRO A 35 1.95 -1.51 -12.35
N LYS A 36 1.93 -2.65 -13.06
CA LYS A 36 1.39 -3.90 -12.53
C LYS A 36 2.20 -4.32 -11.29
N GLN A 37 1.54 -4.94 -10.31
CA GLN A 37 2.22 -5.41 -9.10
C GLN A 37 3.31 -6.45 -9.38
N LYS A 38 3.13 -7.25 -10.44
CA LYS A 38 4.08 -8.27 -10.87
C LYS A 38 5.13 -7.61 -11.77
N GLY A 39 6.36 -7.47 -11.25
CA GLY A 39 7.48 -6.86 -11.97
C GLY A 39 7.65 -5.35 -11.75
N ILE A 40 7.13 -4.81 -10.64
CA ILE A 40 7.34 -3.40 -10.29
C ILE A 40 8.83 -3.13 -10.00
N THR A 41 9.37 -2.08 -10.60
CA THR A 41 10.77 -1.67 -10.42
C THR A 41 10.88 -0.49 -9.45
N LEU A 42 12.10 -0.21 -8.98
CA LEU A 42 12.37 0.98 -8.17
C LEU A 42 12.12 2.28 -8.95
N GLU A 43 12.34 2.29 -10.27
CA GLU A 43 12.06 3.45 -11.12
C GLU A 43 10.56 3.75 -11.17
N ASP A 44 9.72 2.72 -11.26
CA ASP A 44 8.27 2.90 -11.25
C ASP A 44 7.78 3.47 -9.91
N ILE A 45 8.36 3.01 -8.81
CA ILE A 45 8.03 3.52 -7.46
C ILE A 45 8.46 4.97 -7.31
N LYS A 46 9.66 5.31 -7.81
CA LYS A 46 10.16 6.68 -7.82
C LYS A 46 9.24 7.58 -8.63
N LYS A 47 8.84 7.15 -9.82
CA LYS A 47 7.88 7.87 -10.67
C LYS A 47 6.54 8.07 -9.96
N MET A 48 5.97 7.02 -9.37
CA MET A 48 4.73 7.12 -8.60
C MET A 48 4.83 8.12 -7.43
N ARG A 49 5.97 8.17 -6.74
CA ARG A 49 6.21 9.16 -5.68
C ARG A 49 6.24 10.58 -6.25
N ASP A 50 7.01 10.78 -7.32
CA ASP A 50 7.22 12.09 -7.94
C ASP A 50 5.93 12.63 -8.59
N ASP A 51 5.06 11.74 -9.08
CA ASP A 51 3.72 12.04 -9.61
C ASP A 51 2.67 12.32 -8.49
N GLY A 52 3.08 12.38 -7.22
CA GLY A 52 2.22 12.71 -6.08
C GLY A 52 1.43 11.53 -5.51
N HIS A 53 1.73 10.30 -5.92
CA HIS A 53 1.09 9.07 -5.41
C HIS A 53 1.91 8.39 -4.31
N GLU A 54 2.45 9.18 -3.38
CA GLU A 54 3.41 8.74 -2.36
C GLU A 54 2.90 7.56 -1.51
N SER A 55 1.64 7.60 -1.03
CA SER A 55 1.09 6.51 -0.22
C SER A 55 1.04 5.19 -0.99
N PHE A 56 0.75 5.23 -2.29
CA PHE A 56 0.77 4.05 -3.15
C PHE A 56 2.20 3.60 -3.43
N ALA A 57 3.12 4.53 -3.67
CA ALA A 57 4.54 4.24 -3.86
C ALA A 57 5.14 3.52 -2.64
N ILE A 58 4.89 4.00 -1.41
CA ILE A 58 5.32 3.36 -0.17
C ILE A 58 4.69 1.97 -0.03
N ARG A 59 3.38 1.84 -0.29
CA ARG A 59 2.67 0.56 -0.21
C ARG A 59 3.28 -0.47 -1.17
N ARG A 60 3.67 -0.05 -2.37
CA ARG A 60 4.31 -0.91 -3.37
C ARG A 60 5.75 -1.24 -3.01
N PHE A 61 6.52 -0.27 -2.54
CA PHE A 61 7.90 -0.47 -2.06
C PHE A 61 7.97 -1.52 -0.95
N ARG A 62 7.08 -1.46 0.03
CA ARG A 62 7.00 -2.46 1.12
C ARG A 62 6.67 -3.87 0.65
N LYS A 63 5.98 -4.01 -0.49
CA LYS A 63 5.55 -5.29 -1.07
C LYS A 63 6.60 -5.88 -2.03
N MET A 64 7.69 -5.17 -2.32
CA MET A 64 8.77 -5.71 -3.14
C MET A 64 9.40 -6.94 -2.46
N PRO A 65 9.84 -7.96 -3.23
CA PRO A 65 10.42 -9.17 -2.67
C PRO A 65 11.69 -8.88 -1.85
N GLU A 66 12.51 -7.93 -2.29
CA GLU A 66 13.72 -7.46 -1.60
C GLU A 66 13.43 -6.84 -0.23
N ASN A 67 12.26 -6.22 -0.08
CA ASN A 67 11.86 -5.52 1.14
C ASN A 67 11.02 -6.39 2.08
N LYS A 68 10.75 -7.63 1.69
CA LYS A 68 9.93 -8.55 2.47
C LYS A 68 10.66 -8.93 3.76
N GLY A 69 10.10 -8.55 4.90
CA GLY A 69 10.67 -8.83 6.22
C GLY A 69 11.50 -7.68 6.81
N LEU A 70 11.90 -6.68 6.03
CA LEU A 70 12.64 -5.51 6.53
C LEU A 70 11.81 -4.68 7.52
N TYR A 71 10.51 -4.55 7.28
CA TYR A 71 9.58 -3.79 8.14
C TYR A 71 8.98 -4.65 9.25
N THR A 72 9.82 -5.49 9.87
CA THR A 72 9.45 -6.32 11.02
C THR A 72 10.46 -6.12 12.14
N LEU A 73 10.09 -6.52 13.37
CA LEU A 73 11.01 -6.45 14.51
C LEU A 73 12.29 -7.26 14.25
N LYS A 74 12.17 -8.40 13.57
CA LYS A 74 13.31 -9.23 13.15
C LYS A 74 14.21 -8.47 12.15
N GLY A 75 13.64 -7.91 11.08
CA GLY A 75 14.40 -7.16 10.08
C GLY A 75 15.06 -5.90 10.65
N ALA A 76 14.42 -5.24 11.62
CA ALA A 76 15.01 -4.12 12.35
C ALA A 76 16.22 -4.56 13.18
N SER A 77 16.10 -5.67 13.94
CA SER A 77 17.22 -6.22 14.71
C SER A 77 18.40 -6.64 13.83
N GLU A 78 18.14 -7.28 12.70
CA GLU A 78 19.19 -7.67 11.73
C GLU A 78 19.91 -6.44 11.14
N LYS A 79 19.17 -5.36 10.88
CA LYS A 79 19.75 -4.11 10.36
C LYS A 79 20.59 -3.37 11.41
N ILE A 80 20.20 -3.42 12.68
CA ILE A 80 21.01 -2.87 13.79
C ILE A 80 22.27 -3.71 14.00
N ALA A 81 22.17 -5.03 13.93
CA ALA A 81 23.31 -5.94 14.11
C ALA A 81 24.35 -5.87 12.97
N SER A 82 24.00 -5.28 11.83
CA SER A 82 24.88 -5.10 10.66
C SER A 82 25.49 -3.70 10.53
N LEU A 83 25.19 -2.79 11.48
CA LEU A 83 25.86 -1.50 11.65
C LEU A 83 27.09 -1.65 12.56
#